data_AF-A0A496A2P0-F1
#
_entry.id   AF-A0A496A2P0-F1
#
_cell.length_a   1.000
_cell.length_b   1.000
_cell.length_c   1.000
_cell.angle_alpha   90.00
_cell.angle_beta   90.00
_cell.angle_gamma   90.00
#
_symmetry.space_group_name_H-M   'P 1'
#
loop_
_entity.id
_entity.type
_entity.pdbx_description
1 polymer ?
#
loop_
_entity_poly.entity_id
_entity_poly.type
_entity_poly.pdbx_seq_one_letter_code
_entity_poly.pdbx_strand_id
1 'polypeptide(L)'
;MGPLANLTNLRFLSIGGADISDLTPLTNLTKLEILTFQHNEISDISQLTGLTQLKRLHLGNNKISDVSPLANLTQLKWGDLRNNNISDFSPLDTLLQSTSIILFGNPGFPSGGPKIEKPLLWVTVPAEKDPWGFPKLVASQKDLLSAASNNLVTEIEISTNGATEGESVGNNVWRGGELNGEALGNINTMLRDNGINPPNIPDYAIYLCYTFYSTSEQNTTLFIGSDFESKTWLNGTLINKNEGYYGHPDYQTFLPITLKQGKNVLLVAVANNEGDQWGIYVGFAPDTEYTTFPPYDVNQDGQINILDLVLVADEFGKNTTQTDINGDGVVNILDLVIIANEM
;
A
#
# COMPACT_ATOMS: atom_id res chain seq x y z
N MET A 1 1.07 -8.28 36.49
CA MET A 1 1.29 -9.52 35.70
C MET A 1 2.38 -10.45 36.28
N GLY A 2 2.72 -10.38 37.57
CA GLY A 2 3.87 -11.10 38.16
C GLY A 2 3.95 -12.61 37.92
N PRO A 3 2.86 -13.40 38.06
CA PRO A 3 2.91 -14.84 37.83
C PRO A 3 3.32 -15.28 36.41
N LEU A 4 3.20 -14.40 35.40
CA LEU A 4 3.57 -14.72 34.01
C LEU A 4 5.08 -14.80 33.80
N ALA A 5 5.89 -14.17 34.65
CA ALA A 5 7.34 -14.04 34.47
C ALA A 5 8.09 -15.39 34.39
N ASN A 6 7.51 -16.45 34.96
CA ASN A 6 8.11 -17.78 34.99
C ASN A 6 7.64 -18.68 33.83
N LEU A 7 6.73 -18.22 32.98
CA LEU A 7 6.19 -18.98 31.86
C LEU A 7 7.10 -18.85 30.63
N THR A 8 8.38 -19.16 30.77
CA THR A 8 9.46 -18.91 29.78
C THR A 8 9.31 -19.67 28.45
N ASN A 9 8.32 -20.56 28.35
CA ASN A 9 7.96 -21.24 27.10
C ASN A 9 6.77 -20.60 26.36
N LEU A 10 6.22 -19.49 26.86
CA LEU A 10 5.16 -18.75 26.17
C LEU A 10 5.62 -18.30 24.78
N ARG A 11 4.77 -18.57 23.79
CA ARG A 11 4.91 -18.11 22.40
C ARG A 11 3.85 -17.11 21.99
N PHE A 12 2.69 -17.17 22.63
CA PHE A 12 1.56 -16.29 22.38
C PHE A 12 1.08 -15.73 23.72
N LEU A 13 0.92 -14.41 23.80
CA LEU A 13 0.33 -13.75 24.95
C LEU A 13 -0.61 -12.63 24.46
N SER A 14 -1.86 -12.69 24.92
CA SER A 14 -2.88 -11.70 24.58
C SER A 14 -3.59 -11.22 25.85
N ILE A 15 -3.50 -9.92 26.11
CA ILE A 15 -4.11 -9.20 27.23
C ILE A 15 -4.50 -7.80 26.76
N GLY A 16 -5.72 -7.61 26.25
CA GLY A 16 -6.24 -6.30 25.87
C GLY A 16 -7.31 -5.79 26.84
N GLY A 17 -7.43 -4.47 27.02
CA GLY A 17 -8.49 -3.87 27.82
C GLY A 17 -8.39 -4.14 29.33
N ALA A 18 -7.18 -4.25 29.88
CA ALA A 18 -6.96 -4.69 31.25
C ALA A 18 -6.12 -3.70 32.09
N ASP A 19 -6.10 -2.42 31.68
CA ASP A 19 -5.38 -1.33 32.34
C ASP A 19 -3.91 -1.65 32.64
N ILE A 20 -3.27 -2.43 31.78
CA ILE A 20 -1.87 -2.83 31.97
C ILE A 20 -0.96 -1.64 31.68
N SER A 21 -0.05 -1.34 32.61
CA SER A 21 1.02 -0.35 32.38
C SER A 21 2.44 -0.92 32.55
N ASP A 22 2.60 -2.00 33.32
CA ASP A 22 3.90 -2.60 33.65
C ASP A 22 4.18 -3.89 32.88
N LEU A 23 5.14 -3.84 31.96
CA LEU A 23 5.61 -4.97 31.16
C LEU A 23 6.83 -5.69 31.75
N THR A 24 7.30 -5.33 32.96
CA THR A 24 8.44 -5.99 33.64
C THR A 24 8.38 -7.53 33.59
N PRO A 25 7.21 -8.18 33.79
CA PRO A 25 7.11 -9.64 33.72
C PRO A 25 7.44 -10.26 32.35
N LEU A 26 7.49 -9.48 31.26
CA LEU A 26 7.80 -9.99 29.92
C LEU A 26 9.30 -10.16 29.66
N THR A 27 10.17 -9.55 30.48
CA THR A 27 11.62 -9.45 30.25
C THR A 27 12.30 -10.78 29.88
N ASN A 28 11.88 -11.89 30.48
CA ASN A 28 12.49 -13.21 30.26
C ASN A 28 11.71 -14.11 29.31
N LEU A 29 10.62 -13.63 28.69
CA LEU A 29 9.75 -14.41 27.81
C LEU A 29 10.26 -14.39 26.36
N THR A 30 11.55 -14.67 26.17
CA THR A 30 12.27 -14.51 24.89
C THR A 30 11.81 -15.42 23.74
N LYS A 31 10.89 -16.36 24.03
CA LYS A 31 10.25 -17.23 23.03
C LYS A 31 8.93 -16.67 22.50
N LEU A 32 8.50 -15.49 22.95
CA LEU A 32 7.29 -14.85 22.45
C LEU A 32 7.40 -14.56 20.95
N GLU A 33 6.42 -15.03 20.19
CA GLU A 33 6.27 -14.83 18.75
C GLU A 33 5.12 -13.86 18.45
N ILE A 34 4.10 -13.84 19.31
CA ILE A 34 2.91 -12.98 19.15
C ILE A 34 2.59 -12.33 20.49
N LEU A 35 2.49 -11.00 20.48
CA LEU A 35 2.14 -10.20 21.65
C LEU A 35 0.98 -9.26 21.32
N THR A 36 -0.13 -9.38 22.05
CA THR A 36 -1.33 -8.56 21.87
C THR A 36 -1.70 -7.86 23.17
N PHE A 37 -1.49 -6.54 23.21
CA PHE A 37 -1.69 -5.69 24.39
C PHE A 37 -2.40 -4.38 24.02
N GLN A 38 -3.29 -4.42 23.03
CA GLN A 38 -4.09 -3.26 22.61
C GLN A 38 -5.02 -2.78 23.74
N HIS A 39 -5.36 -1.49 23.74
CA HIS A 39 -6.29 -0.89 24.71
C HIS A 39 -5.84 -1.06 26.16
N ASN A 40 -4.62 -0.61 26.47
CA ASN A 40 -4.06 -0.61 27.82
C ASN A 40 -3.43 0.76 28.11
N GLU A 41 -2.65 0.84 29.19
CA GLU A 41 -2.04 2.06 29.72
C GLU A 41 -0.51 2.02 29.60
N ILE A 42 0.01 1.30 28.60
CA ILE A 42 1.44 1.06 28.42
C ILE A 42 2.11 2.33 27.87
N SER A 43 3.13 2.82 28.57
CA SER A 43 3.97 3.92 28.08
C SER A 43 5.43 3.51 27.88
N ASP A 44 5.89 2.51 28.62
CA ASP A 44 7.26 1.98 28.56
C ASP A 44 7.23 0.56 27.97
N ILE A 45 7.99 0.37 26.90
CA ILE A 45 8.15 -0.89 26.19
C ILE A 45 9.61 -1.36 26.17
N SER A 46 10.47 -0.85 27.06
CA SER A 46 11.89 -1.21 27.10
C SER A 46 12.11 -2.72 27.29
N GLN A 47 11.17 -3.43 27.92
CA GLN A 47 11.25 -4.88 28.11
C GLN A 47 11.10 -5.67 26.80
N LEU A 48 10.65 -5.03 25.71
CA LEU A 48 10.51 -5.70 24.40
C LEU A 48 11.83 -5.83 23.65
N THR A 49 12.89 -5.09 24.00
CA THR A 49 14.19 -5.11 23.29
C THR A 49 14.79 -6.52 23.15
N GLY A 50 14.57 -7.39 24.14
CA GLY A 50 15.08 -8.77 24.14
C GLY A 50 14.18 -9.81 23.46
N LEU A 51 12.98 -9.43 23.01
CA LEU A 51 11.98 -10.36 22.46
C LEU A 51 12.14 -10.55 20.95
N THR A 52 13.35 -10.89 20.52
CA THR A 52 13.76 -10.95 19.10
C THR A 52 13.09 -12.04 18.25
N GLN A 53 12.24 -12.87 18.87
CA GLN A 53 11.41 -13.87 18.19
C GLN A 53 10.01 -13.35 17.83
N LEU A 54 9.66 -12.11 18.22
CA LEU A 54 8.38 -11.51 17.89
C LEU A 54 8.21 -11.41 16.38
N LYS A 55 7.09 -11.93 15.90
CA LYS A 55 6.62 -11.90 14.51
C LYS A 55 5.40 -10.99 14.36
N ARG A 56 4.57 -10.89 15.40
CA ARG A 56 3.39 -10.01 15.43
C ARG A 56 3.31 -9.26 16.74
N LEU A 57 3.03 -7.96 16.65
CA LEU A 57 2.95 -7.06 17.79
C LEU A 57 1.71 -6.18 17.68
N HIS A 58 0.83 -6.22 18.68
CA HIS A 58 -0.33 -5.34 18.73
C HIS A 58 -0.26 -4.49 20.01
N LEU A 59 0.09 -3.22 19.88
CA LEU A 59 0.17 -2.23 20.96
C LEU A 59 -0.67 -0.97 20.67
N GLY A 60 -1.60 -1.04 19.70
CA GLY A 60 -2.49 0.06 19.39
C GLY A 60 -3.35 0.49 20.58
N ASN A 61 -3.67 1.78 20.67
CA ASN A 61 -4.42 2.39 21.79
C ASN A 61 -3.71 2.18 23.14
N ASN A 62 -2.52 2.77 23.26
CA ASN A 62 -1.70 2.83 24.47
C ASN A 62 -1.13 4.26 24.61
N LYS A 63 -0.10 4.45 25.44
CA LYS A 63 0.56 5.74 25.72
C LYS A 63 2.05 5.74 25.34
N ILE A 64 2.44 4.91 24.38
CA ILE A 64 3.84 4.73 23.97
C ILE A 64 4.31 5.98 23.24
N SER A 65 5.52 6.44 23.55
CA SER A 65 6.15 7.58 22.85
C SER A 65 7.53 7.24 22.29
N ASP A 66 8.26 6.33 22.95
CA ASP A 66 9.54 5.82 22.49
C ASP A 66 9.39 4.41 21.89
N VAL A 67 9.73 4.28 20.61
CA VAL A 67 9.71 3.02 19.86
C VAL A 67 11.10 2.45 19.59
N SER A 68 12.16 3.07 20.12
CA SER A 68 13.53 2.55 20.01
C SER A 68 13.71 1.11 20.53
N PRO A 69 12.94 0.60 21.52
CA PRO A 69 13.03 -0.80 21.92
C PRO A 69 12.66 -1.79 20.80
N LEU A 70 11.95 -1.35 19.76
CA LEU A 70 11.50 -2.19 18.65
C LEU A 70 12.53 -2.31 17.52
N ALA A 71 13.51 -1.39 17.43
CA ALA A 71 14.40 -1.24 16.27
C ALA A 71 15.10 -2.53 15.82
N ASN A 72 15.40 -3.43 16.76
CA ASN A 72 16.13 -4.68 16.50
C ASN A 72 15.24 -5.93 16.39
N LEU A 73 13.91 -5.78 16.35
CA LEU A 73 12.98 -6.91 16.19
C LEU A 73 12.88 -7.36 14.73
N THR A 74 13.99 -7.78 14.14
CA THR A 74 14.13 -8.10 12.70
C THR A 74 13.27 -9.28 12.22
N GLN A 75 12.69 -10.05 13.13
CA GLN A 75 11.71 -11.10 12.81
C GLN A 75 10.27 -10.61 12.74
N LEU A 76 10.00 -9.36 13.13
CA LEU A 76 8.68 -8.77 13.05
C LEU A 76 8.20 -8.80 11.60
N LYS A 77 6.94 -9.18 11.40
CA LYS A 77 6.29 -9.24 10.08
C LYS A 77 5.10 -8.30 10.00
N TRP A 78 4.48 -8.03 11.14
CA TRP A 78 3.37 -7.11 11.24
C TRP A 78 3.32 -6.45 12.63
N GLY A 79 2.99 -5.16 12.67
CA GLY A 79 2.84 -4.39 13.90
C GLY A 79 1.63 -3.45 13.88
N ASP A 80 0.97 -3.28 15.02
CA ASP A 80 -0.01 -2.21 15.25
C ASP A 80 0.47 -1.32 16.40
N LEU A 81 0.80 -0.08 16.08
CA LEU A 81 1.20 0.97 17.01
C LEU A 81 0.25 2.18 16.95
N ARG A 82 -0.92 2.05 16.33
CA ARG A 82 -1.86 3.17 16.15
C ARG A 82 -2.32 3.77 17.46
N ASN A 83 -2.76 5.04 17.44
CA ASN A 83 -3.31 5.72 18.62
C ASN A 83 -2.40 5.59 19.84
N ASN A 84 -1.14 5.98 19.68
CA ASN A 84 -0.15 6.14 20.74
C ASN A 84 0.31 7.61 20.75
N ASN A 85 1.39 7.92 21.46
CA ASN A 85 1.96 9.26 21.55
C ASN A 85 3.33 9.36 20.85
N ILE A 86 3.52 8.59 19.78
CA ILE A 86 4.79 8.50 19.04
C ILE A 86 4.93 9.74 18.15
N SER A 87 6.02 10.48 18.32
CA SER A 87 6.33 11.66 17.50
C SER A 87 7.54 11.47 16.58
N ASP A 88 8.37 10.46 16.85
CA ASP A 88 9.55 10.12 16.07
C ASP A 88 9.50 8.63 15.68
N PHE A 89 9.46 8.38 14.37
CA PHE A 89 9.46 7.02 13.81
C PHE A 89 10.82 6.58 13.28
N SER A 90 11.86 7.43 13.32
CA SER A 90 13.18 7.07 12.82
C SER A 90 13.76 5.77 13.42
N PRO A 91 13.45 5.36 14.68
CA PRO A 91 13.91 4.06 15.16
C PRO A 91 13.28 2.86 14.43
N LEU A 92 12.21 3.08 13.66
CA LEU A 92 11.51 2.06 12.88
C LEU A 92 11.93 2.01 11.40
N ASP A 93 12.81 2.90 10.92
CA ASP A 93 13.16 3.02 9.49
C ASP A 93 13.59 1.67 8.87
N THR A 94 14.39 0.88 9.59
CA THR A 94 14.82 -0.45 9.11
C THR A 94 13.67 -1.46 9.12
N LEU A 95 12.76 -1.38 10.10
CA LEU A 95 11.60 -2.27 10.17
C LEU A 95 10.60 -1.97 9.06
N LEU A 96 10.34 -0.69 8.78
CA LEU A 96 9.39 -0.24 7.76
C LEU A 96 9.75 -0.73 6.35
N GLN A 97 11.01 -1.06 6.09
CA GLN A 97 11.44 -1.65 4.81
C GLN A 97 11.00 -3.11 4.61
N SER A 98 10.59 -3.82 5.69
CA SER A 98 10.30 -5.26 5.63
C SER A 98 9.08 -5.70 6.45
N THR A 99 8.46 -4.77 7.17
CA THR A 99 7.38 -5.00 8.13
C THR A 99 6.27 -3.99 7.86
N SER A 100 5.04 -4.48 7.73
CA SER A 100 3.88 -3.58 7.74
C SER A 100 3.59 -3.16 9.16
N ILE A 101 3.63 -1.86 9.43
CA ILE A 101 3.30 -1.29 10.74
C ILE A 101 2.17 -0.28 10.58
N ILE A 102 1.07 -0.49 11.29
CA ILE A 102 -0.03 0.47 11.38
C ILE A 102 0.34 1.57 12.37
N LEU A 103 0.33 2.82 11.92
CA LEU A 103 0.91 3.97 12.64
C LEU A 103 -0.05 5.14 12.82
N PHE A 104 -1.23 5.13 12.19
CA PHE A 104 -2.16 6.27 12.25
C PHE A 104 -2.56 6.65 13.68
N GLY A 105 -2.99 7.90 13.87
CA GLY A 105 -3.39 8.41 15.19
C GLY A 105 -2.23 8.66 16.16
N ASN A 106 -1.00 8.69 15.65
CA ASN A 106 0.19 9.14 16.38
C ASN A 106 0.54 10.59 15.98
N PRO A 107 1.03 11.43 16.91
CA PRO A 107 1.43 12.80 16.59
C PRO A 107 2.47 12.94 15.48
N GLY A 108 3.36 11.96 15.32
CA GLY A 108 4.38 11.95 14.27
C GLY A 108 3.88 11.49 12.91
N PHE A 109 2.63 10.99 12.79
CA PHE A 109 2.10 10.47 11.53
C PHE A 109 2.05 11.59 10.49
N PRO A 110 2.76 11.46 9.35
CA PRO A 110 2.85 12.54 8.39
C PRO A 110 1.51 12.81 7.71
N SER A 111 1.28 14.06 7.33
CA SER A 111 0.11 14.40 6.50
C SER A 111 0.32 13.86 5.10
N GLY A 112 -0.58 12.98 4.66
CA GLY A 112 -0.60 12.52 3.27
C GLY A 112 -1.16 13.59 2.32
N GLY A 113 -0.79 13.47 1.04
CA GLY A 113 -1.35 14.25 -0.06
C GLY A 113 -2.70 13.70 -0.53
N PRO A 114 -3.15 14.13 -1.73
CA PRO A 114 -4.37 13.59 -2.33
C PRO A 114 -4.23 12.10 -2.64
N LYS A 115 -5.35 11.39 -2.59
CA LYS A 115 -5.44 9.97 -2.97
C LYS A 115 -5.43 9.84 -4.49
N ILE A 116 -4.88 8.74 -5.00
CA ILE A 116 -4.86 8.42 -6.42
C ILE A 116 -6.22 7.82 -6.79
N GLU A 117 -7.05 8.60 -7.47
CA GLU A 117 -8.41 8.20 -7.84
C GLU A 117 -8.50 7.65 -9.28
N LYS A 118 -7.65 8.15 -10.20
CA LYS A 118 -7.66 7.82 -11.64
C LYS A 118 -6.38 8.24 -12.40
N PRO A 119 -6.12 7.68 -13.59
CA PRO A 119 -6.77 6.51 -14.16
C PRO A 119 -6.32 5.26 -13.41
N LEU A 120 -7.26 4.33 -13.29
CA LEU A 120 -7.11 3.09 -12.56
C LEU A 120 -7.65 1.97 -13.44
N LEU A 121 -6.87 0.90 -13.58
CA LEU A 121 -7.37 -0.37 -14.08
C LEU A 121 -7.58 -1.34 -12.93
N TRP A 122 -8.66 -2.12 -12.99
CA TRP A 122 -8.96 -3.11 -11.97
C TRP A 122 -9.37 -4.45 -12.56
N VAL A 123 -9.12 -5.51 -11.81
CA VAL A 123 -9.58 -6.87 -12.10
C VAL A 123 -9.82 -7.62 -10.80
N THR A 124 -10.87 -8.44 -10.75
CA THR A 124 -11.12 -9.36 -9.63
C THR A 124 -10.65 -10.76 -9.97
N VAL A 125 -10.02 -11.44 -9.01
CA VAL A 125 -9.64 -12.85 -9.13
C VAL A 125 -10.04 -13.61 -7.87
N PRO A 126 -10.25 -14.94 -7.95
CA PRO A 126 -10.53 -15.75 -6.76
C PRO A 126 -9.41 -15.62 -5.71
N ALA A 127 -9.78 -15.33 -4.47
CA ALA A 127 -8.87 -15.33 -3.32
C ALA A 127 -8.71 -16.74 -2.75
N GLU A 128 -7.55 -17.00 -2.14
CA GLU A 128 -7.42 -18.15 -1.24
C GLU A 128 -8.16 -17.89 0.07
N LYS A 129 -8.59 -18.97 0.72
CA LYS A 129 -9.20 -18.90 2.04
C LYS A 129 -8.34 -19.59 3.08
N ASP A 130 -8.40 -19.07 4.30
CA ASP A 130 -7.92 -19.76 5.49
C ASP A 130 -8.91 -20.87 5.91
N PRO A 131 -8.56 -21.72 6.89
CA PRO A 131 -9.45 -22.78 7.38
C PRO A 131 -10.79 -22.30 7.96
N TRP A 132 -10.93 -21.02 8.24
CA TRP A 132 -12.13 -20.39 8.80
C TRP A 132 -12.98 -19.71 7.72
N GLY A 133 -12.53 -19.73 6.47
CA GLY A 133 -13.25 -19.17 5.33
C GLY A 133 -12.93 -17.70 5.05
N PHE A 134 -11.98 -17.09 5.78
CA PHE A 134 -11.53 -15.73 5.54
C PHE A 134 -10.56 -15.68 4.37
N PRO A 135 -10.57 -14.61 3.55
CA PRO A 135 -9.58 -14.48 2.49
C PRO A 135 -8.19 -14.38 3.09
N LYS A 136 -7.23 -14.98 2.40
CA LYS A 136 -5.84 -15.09 2.80
C LYS A 136 -4.96 -14.54 1.68
N LEU A 137 -4.72 -13.23 1.68
CA LEU A 137 -3.94 -12.55 0.65
C LEU A 137 -2.46 -12.43 1.05
N VAL A 138 -2.18 -11.97 2.28
CA VAL A 138 -0.81 -11.72 2.77
C VAL A 138 -0.14 -12.98 3.24
N ALA A 139 -0.87 -13.85 3.95
CA ALA A 139 -0.32 -15.13 4.37
C ALA A 139 -0.24 -16.13 3.21
N SER A 140 -0.89 -15.86 2.07
CA SER A 140 -0.71 -16.64 0.86
C SER A 140 0.67 -16.37 0.24
N GLN A 141 1.32 -17.43 -0.23
CA GLN A 141 2.53 -17.33 -1.05
C GLN A 141 2.21 -17.44 -2.55
N LYS A 142 0.92 -17.44 -2.92
CA LYS A 142 0.50 -17.52 -4.31
C LYS A 142 0.43 -16.14 -4.94
N ASP A 143 0.82 -16.12 -6.19
CA ASP A 143 0.45 -15.08 -7.14
C ASP A 143 -0.97 -15.40 -7.63
N LEU A 144 -1.97 -14.59 -7.21
CA LEU A 144 -3.37 -14.86 -7.55
C LEU A 144 -3.68 -14.54 -9.02
N LEU A 145 -2.95 -13.61 -9.65
CA LEU A 145 -3.07 -13.35 -11.09
C LEU A 145 -2.59 -14.57 -11.89
N SER A 146 -1.46 -15.15 -11.49
CA SER A 146 -0.89 -16.37 -12.10
C SER A 146 -1.83 -17.55 -11.88
N ALA A 147 -2.36 -17.71 -10.67
CA ALA A 147 -3.30 -18.78 -10.37
C ALA A 147 -4.60 -18.66 -11.18
N ALA A 148 -5.15 -17.45 -11.35
CA ALA A 148 -6.37 -17.22 -12.10
C ALA A 148 -6.18 -17.37 -13.62
N SER A 149 -4.97 -17.10 -14.13
CA SER A 149 -4.65 -17.08 -15.56
C SER A 149 -3.96 -18.35 -16.08
N ASN A 150 -3.75 -19.37 -15.24
CA ASN A 150 -2.91 -20.54 -15.55
C ASN A 150 -1.46 -20.16 -15.94
N ASN A 151 -0.86 -19.23 -15.18
CA ASN A 151 0.50 -18.71 -15.33
C ASN A 151 0.76 -17.86 -16.59
N LEU A 152 -0.29 -17.28 -17.18
CA LEU A 152 -0.15 -16.38 -18.32
C LEU A 152 0.11 -14.93 -17.92
N VAL A 153 -0.34 -14.52 -16.73
CA VAL A 153 -0.18 -13.16 -16.19
C VAL A 153 0.28 -13.27 -14.74
N THR A 154 1.25 -12.47 -14.33
CA THR A 154 1.79 -12.50 -12.95
C THR A 154 1.68 -11.14 -12.26
N GLU A 155 1.68 -11.14 -10.92
CA GLU A 155 1.78 -9.93 -10.08
C GLU A 155 3.03 -9.12 -10.40
N ILE A 156 4.16 -9.81 -10.62
CA ILE A 156 5.43 -9.16 -10.95
C ILE A 156 5.40 -8.50 -12.32
N GLU A 157 4.82 -9.16 -13.33
CA GLU A 157 4.68 -8.62 -14.67
C GLU A 157 3.78 -7.38 -14.69
N ILE A 158 2.58 -7.47 -14.11
CA ILE A 158 1.64 -6.34 -14.06
C ILE A 158 2.22 -5.18 -13.26
N SER A 159 2.84 -5.45 -12.09
CA SER A 159 3.44 -4.38 -11.29
C SER A 159 4.71 -3.77 -11.90
N THR A 160 5.30 -4.41 -12.91
CA THR A 160 6.46 -3.87 -13.65
C THR A 160 6.01 -3.08 -14.86
N ASN A 161 5.08 -3.62 -15.65
CA ASN A 161 4.76 -3.12 -16.99
C ASN A 161 3.45 -2.31 -17.02
N GLY A 162 2.60 -2.44 -16.00
CA GLY A 162 1.24 -1.95 -16.01
C GLY A 162 0.27 -2.98 -16.57
N ALA A 163 -1.02 -2.73 -16.38
CA ALA A 163 -2.10 -3.47 -17.02
C ALA A 163 -2.57 -2.73 -18.29
N THR A 164 -3.20 -3.48 -19.21
CA THR A 164 -3.87 -2.92 -20.38
C THR A 164 -5.36 -3.22 -20.31
N GLU A 165 -6.20 -2.21 -20.55
CA GLU A 165 -7.66 -2.40 -20.52
C GLU A 165 -8.11 -3.46 -21.53
N GLY A 166 -9.02 -4.34 -21.12
CA GLY A 166 -9.54 -5.43 -21.95
C GLY A 166 -8.66 -6.69 -22.01
N GLU A 167 -7.39 -6.64 -21.56
CA GLU A 167 -6.56 -7.84 -21.46
C GLU A 167 -7.07 -8.78 -20.37
N SER A 168 -6.95 -10.08 -20.63
CA SER A 168 -7.54 -11.12 -19.80
C SER A 168 -6.63 -11.57 -18.64
N VAL A 169 -7.27 -11.87 -17.52
CA VAL A 169 -6.70 -12.61 -16.40
C VAL A 169 -7.62 -13.82 -16.15
N GLY A 170 -7.34 -14.90 -16.87
CA GLY A 170 -8.22 -16.06 -16.92
C GLY A 170 -9.57 -15.71 -17.54
N ASN A 171 -10.65 -15.85 -16.77
CA ASN A 171 -12.01 -15.51 -17.21
C ASN A 171 -12.39 -14.04 -16.95
N ASN A 172 -11.52 -13.27 -16.31
CA ASN A 172 -11.73 -11.85 -16.01
C ASN A 172 -10.91 -10.99 -16.98
N VAL A 173 -11.17 -9.69 -17.00
CA VAL A 173 -10.44 -8.70 -17.82
C VAL A 173 -10.16 -7.46 -16.99
N TRP A 174 -9.06 -6.77 -17.30
CA TRP A 174 -8.79 -5.43 -16.77
C TRP A 174 -9.82 -4.43 -17.30
N ARG A 175 -10.33 -3.59 -16.40
CA ARG A 175 -11.37 -2.59 -16.70
C ARG A 175 -10.97 -1.23 -16.16
N GLY A 176 -11.31 -0.16 -16.86
CA GLY A 176 -11.28 1.19 -16.32
C GLY A 176 -12.13 1.33 -15.07
N GLY A 177 -11.65 2.12 -14.12
CA GLY A 177 -12.39 2.47 -12.92
C GLY A 177 -11.91 3.79 -12.33
N GLU A 178 -12.67 4.27 -11.35
CA GLU A 178 -12.35 5.43 -10.53
C GLU A 178 -12.72 5.08 -9.09
N LEU A 179 -11.87 5.46 -8.14
CA LEU A 179 -12.18 5.35 -6.71
C LEU A 179 -12.44 6.74 -6.16
N ASN A 180 -13.47 6.89 -5.34
CA ASN A 180 -13.61 8.06 -4.48
C ASN A 180 -12.66 7.88 -3.28
N GLY A 181 -11.65 8.75 -3.17
CA GLY A 181 -10.64 8.68 -2.12
C GLY A 181 -11.19 8.93 -0.72
N GLU A 182 -12.32 9.63 -0.59
CA GLU A 182 -12.86 10.04 0.72
C GLU A 182 -14.00 9.12 1.19
N ALA A 183 -14.47 8.22 0.33
CA ALA A 183 -15.59 7.34 0.64
C ALA A 183 -15.16 6.04 1.33
N LEU A 184 -15.76 5.75 2.47
CA LEU A 184 -15.79 4.39 3.02
C LEU A 184 -16.35 3.41 1.97
N GLY A 185 -15.73 2.25 1.82
CA GLY A 185 -16.20 1.26 0.86
C GLY A 185 -16.03 1.67 -0.61
N ASN A 186 -15.01 2.45 -0.95
CA ASN A 186 -14.82 2.97 -2.30
C ASN A 186 -14.71 1.88 -3.38
N ILE A 187 -14.18 0.69 -3.05
CA ILE A 187 -14.18 -0.45 -3.96
C ILE A 187 -15.59 -0.99 -4.17
N ASN A 188 -16.41 -1.11 -3.11
CA ASN A 188 -17.80 -1.54 -3.26
C ASN A 188 -18.58 -0.60 -4.20
N THR A 189 -18.38 0.71 -4.05
CA THR A 189 -19.02 1.72 -4.91
C THR A 189 -18.57 1.55 -6.36
N MET A 190 -17.26 1.49 -6.62
CA MET A 190 -16.72 1.28 -7.97
C MET A 190 -17.28 0.01 -8.62
N LEU A 191 -17.38 -1.10 -7.88
CA LEU A 191 -17.95 -2.35 -8.40
C LEU A 191 -19.43 -2.18 -8.78
N ARG A 192 -20.24 -1.55 -7.93
CA ARG A 192 -21.66 -1.28 -8.19
C ARG A 192 -21.87 -0.41 -9.42
N ASP A 193 -21.07 0.65 -9.55
CA ASP A 193 -21.13 1.57 -10.70
C ASP A 193 -20.78 0.87 -12.02
N ASN A 194 -19.99 -0.20 -11.95
CA ASN A 194 -19.65 -1.07 -13.07
C ASN A 194 -20.61 -2.26 -13.24
N GLY A 195 -21.79 -2.22 -12.63
CA GLY A 195 -22.83 -3.26 -12.75
C GLY A 195 -22.48 -4.58 -12.09
N ILE A 196 -21.38 -4.62 -11.32
CA ILE A 196 -21.04 -5.78 -10.49
C ILE A 196 -21.72 -5.57 -9.15
N ASN A 197 -22.70 -6.40 -8.83
CA ASN A 197 -23.14 -6.48 -7.45
C ASN A 197 -21.94 -7.00 -6.64
N PRO A 198 -21.34 -6.20 -5.75
CA PRO A 198 -20.18 -6.63 -5.00
C PRO A 198 -20.58 -7.95 -4.34
N PRO A 199 -19.83 -9.04 -4.58
CA PRO A 199 -20.25 -10.34 -4.14
C PRO A 199 -20.52 -10.27 -2.64
N ASN A 200 -21.60 -10.89 -2.21
CA ASN A 200 -21.91 -11.05 -0.78
C ASN A 200 -20.92 -12.01 -0.08
N ILE A 201 -19.68 -12.16 -0.57
CA ILE A 201 -18.86 -13.34 -0.26
C ILE A 201 -17.33 -13.02 -0.25
N PRO A 202 -16.59 -13.43 0.79
CA PRO A 202 -15.12 -13.35 0.96
C PRO A 202 -14.26 -14.16 -0.05
N ASP A 203 -14.70 -14.29 -1.30
CA ASP A 203 -14.14 -15.22 -2.30
C ASP A 203 -13.15 -14.58 -3.27
N TYR A 204 -13.01 -13.26 -3.25
CA TYR A 204 -12.27 -12.53 -4.27
C TYR A 204 -11.26 -11.56 -3.67
N ALA A 205 -10.15 -11.41 -4.40
CA ALA A 205 -9.25 -10.29 -4.29
C ALA A 205 -9.49 -9.36 -5.48
N ILE A 206 -9.35 -8.06 -5.26
CA ILE A 206 -9.30 -7.08 -6.34
C ILE A 206 -7.85 -6.61 -6.50
N TYR A 207 -7.42 -6.52 -7.74
CA TYR A 207 -6.17 -5.87 -8.12
C TYR A 207 -6.49 -4.53 -8.75
N LEU A 208 -5.71 -3.53 -8.36
CA LEU A 208 -5.82 -2.13 -8.76
C LEU A 208 -4.45 -1.71 -9.30
N CYS A 209 -4.39 -1.37 -10.57
CA CYS A 209 -3.17 -0.97 -11.26
C CYS A 209 -3.26 0.52 -11.61
N TYR A 210 -2.36 1.30 -11.00
CA TYR A 210 -2.17 2.71 -11.27
C TYR A 210 -0.90 2.88 -12.11
N THR A 211 -1.02 3.59 -13.22
CA THR A 211 0.13 4.03 -14.02
C THR A 211 0.23 5.54 -13.95
N PHE A 212 1.41 6.04 -13.63
CA PHE A 212 1.67 7.47 -13.49
C PHE A 212 3.13 7.77 -13.86
N TYR A 213 3.44 9.04 -14.08
CA TYR A 213 4.71 9.47 -14.64
C TYR A 213 5.33 10.57 -13.77
N SER A 214 6.61 10.43 -13.47
CA SER A 214 7.37 11.45 -12.74
C SER A 214 8.34 12.14 -13.69
N THR A 215 8.45 13.46 -13.59
CA THR A 215 9.37 14.29 -14.41
C THR A 215 10.83 14.02 -14.10
N SER A 216 11.13 13.57 -12.88
CA SER A 216 12.45 13.22 -12.41
C SER A 216 12.39 12.05 -11.43
N GLU A 217 13.53 11.41 -11.19
CA GLU A 217 13.67 10.49 -10.07
C GLU A 217 13.54 11.29 -8.76
N GLN A 218 12.64 10.85 -7.87
CA GLN A 218 12.35 11.57 -6.63
C GLN A 218 12.13 10.60 -5.47
N ASN A 219 12.66 10.97 -4.30
CA ASN A 219 12.30 10.32 -3.05
C ASN A 219 11.00 10.95 -2.53
N THR A 220 10.05 10.12 -2.17
CA THR A 220 8.77 10.55 -1.60
C THR A 220 8.29 9.55 -0.55
N THR A 221 7.13 9.81 0.03
CA THR A 221 6.42 8.90 0.93
C THR A 221 5.16 8.39 0.25
N LEU A 222 5.00 7.07 0.19
CA LEU A 222 3.75 6.42 -0.19
C LEU A 222 2.90 6.21 1.07
N PHE A 223 1.63 6.56 0.99
CA PHE A 223 0.64 6.32 2.02
C PHE A 223 -0.33 5.23 1.59
N ILE A 224 -0.67 4.34 2.51
CA ILE A 224 -1.55 3.20 2.25
C ILE A 224 -2.52 3.03 3.42
N GLY A 225 -3.80 2.86 3.10
CA GLY A 225 -4.86 2.43 4.00
C GLY A 225 -5.73 1.39 3.31
N SER A 226 -6.18 0.38 4.04
CA SER A 226 -7.03 -0.69 3.50
C SER A 226 -7.98 -1.17 4.59
N ASP A 227 -9.21 -1.52 4.22
CA ASP A 227 -10.15 -2.10 5.17
C ASP A 227 -9.70 -3.48 5.67
N PHE A 228 -8.98 -4.24 4.83
CA PHE A 228 -8.52 -5.58 5.18
C PHE A 228 -7.13 -5.87 4.59
N GLU A 229 -6.77 -7.15 4.45
CA GLU A 229 -5.48 -7.58 3.94
C GLU A 229 -5.16 -6.93 2.58
N SER A 230 -3.94 -6.38 2.45
CA SER A 230 -3.46 -5.81 1.20
C SER A 230 -1.99 -6.10 0.93
N LYS A 231 -1.65 -6.20 -0.35
CA LYS A 231 -0.28 -6.23 -0.86
C LYS A 231 -0.08 -5.06 -1.81
N THR A 232 1.08 -4.43 -1.76
CA THR A 232 1.40 -3.28 -2.63
C THR A 232 2.75 -3.47 -3.28
N TRP A 233 2.78 -3.33 -4.60
CA TRP A 233 3.99 -3.34 -5.40
C TRP A 233 4.21 -1.99 -6.06
N LEU A 234 5.47 -1.61 -6.16
CA LEU A 234 5.92 -0.45 -6.94
C LEU A 234 7.00 -0.93 -7.92
N ASN A 235 6.77 -0.73 -9.21
CA ASN A 235 7.74 -1.03 -10.28
C ASN A 235 8.34 -2.44 -10.17
N GLY A 236 7.50 -3.45 -9.96
CA GLY A 236 7.89 -4.85 -9.80
C GLY A 236 8.34 -5.25 -8.39
N THR A 237 8.49 -4.32 -7.46
CA THR A 237 8.95 -4.64 -6.09
C THR A 237 7.78 -4.68 -5.13
N LEU A 238 7.61 -5.80 -4.41
CA LEU A 238 6.64 -5.90 -3.31
C LEU A 238 7.15 -5.09 -2.11
N ILE A 239 6.51 -3.96 -1.84
CA ILE A 239 6.93 -2.99 -0.83
C ILE A 239 6.07 -3.01 0.44
N ASN A 240 4.86 -3.58 0.39
CA ASN A 240 3.98 -3.65 1.55
C ASN A 240 3.18 -4.96 1.61
N LYS A 241 2.96 -5.44 2.84
CA LYS A 241 2.12 -6.60 3.18
C LYS A 241 1.34 -6.31 4.46
N ASN A 242 0.16 -5.73 4.31
CA ASN A 242 -0.68 -5.39 5.46
C ASN A 242 -1.67 -6.53 5.74
N GLU A 243 -1.59 -7.13 6.93
CA GLU A 243 -2.52 -8.18 7.37
C GLU A 243 -3.91 -7.65 7.77
N GLY A 244 -4.14 -6.34 7.62
CA GLY A 244 -5.45 -5.71 7.72
C GLY A 244 -5.73 -5.09 9.08
N TYR A 245 -6.49 -3.99 9.06
CA TYR A 245 -7.14 -3.40 10.21
C TYR A 245 -8.52 -2.92 9.77
N TYR A 246 -9.57 -3.48 10.37
CA TYR A 246 -10.96 -3.20 10.00
C TYR A 246 -11.36 -1.74 10.24
N GLY A 247 -12.02 -1.13 9.26
CA GLY A 247 -12.85 0.05 9.46
C GLY A 247 -12.09 1.37 9.62
N HIS A 248 -11.21 1.73 8.68
CA HIS A 248 -10.60 3.07 8.62
C HIS A 248 -10.57 3.65 7.19
N PRO A 249 -11.25 4.78 6.92
CA PRO A 249 -11.35 5.37 5.58
C PRO A 249 -10.16 6.24 5.16
N ASP A 250 -8.95 5.94 5.64
CA ASP A 250 -7.81 6.80 5.36
C ASP A 250 -6.50 6.06 5.52
N TYR A 251 -5.39 6.76 5.25
CA TYR A 251 -4.04 6.25 5.41
C TYR A 251 -3.81 5.68 6.80
N GLN A 252 -3.29 4.45 6.84
CA GLN A 252 -3.03 3.69 8.05
C GLN A 252 -1.52 3.56 8.31
N THR A 253 -0.74 3.57 7.24
CA THR A 253 0.71 3.45 7.23
C THR A 253 1.30 4.31 6.13
N PHE A 254 2.62 4.49 6.19
CA PHE A 254 3.40 5.21 5.20
C PHE A 254 4.76 4.52 4.99
N LEU A 255 5.33 4.67 3.80
CA LEU A 255 6.59 4.04 3.40
C LEU A 255 7.44 5.04 2.61
N PRO A 256 8.72 5.24 2.97
CA PRO A 256 9.63 5.97 2.10
C PRO A 256 9.87 5.15 0.82
N ILE A 257 9.72 5.78 -0.34
CA ILE A 257 9.90 5.16 -1.65
C ILE A 257 10.67 6.09 -2.59
N THR A 258 11.17 5.53 -3.68
CA THR A 258 11.76 6.27 -4.79
C THR A 258 10.93 6.03 -6.04
N LEU A 259 10.41 7.10 -6.64
CA LEU A 259 9.79 7.07 -7.96
C LEU A 259 10.88 7.25 -9.01
N LYS A 260 10.81 6.47 -10.09
CA LYS A 260 11.72 6.60 -11.23
C LYS A 260 11.30 7.79 -12.08
N GLN A 261 12.25 8.42 -12.78
CA GLN A 261 11.90 9.30 -13.89
C GLN A 261 11.11 8.51 -14.96
N GLY A 262 10.06 9.11 -15.50
CA GLY A 262 9.17 8.48 -16.47
C GLY A 262 8.11 7.59 -15.80
N LYS A 263 7.77 6.47 -16.46
CA LYS A 263 6.67 5.59 -16.06
C LYS A 263 6.94 4.89 -14.72
N ASN A 264 5.95 4.96 -13.85
CA ASN A 264 5.86 4.19 -12.62
C ASN A 264 4.54 3.42 -12.59
N VAL A 265 4.57 2.24 -11.96
CA VAL A 265 3.42 1.36 -11.81
C VAL A 265 3.26 0.99 -10.35
N LEU A 266 2.08 1.32 -9.79
CA LEU A 266 1.66 0.88 -8.47
C LEU A 266 0.57 -0.18 -8.65
N LEU A 267 0.84 -1.40 -8.19
CA LEU A 267 -0.16 -2.47 -8.14
C LEU A 267 -0.57 -2.63 -6.68
N VAL A 268 -1.87 -2.67 -6.42
CA VAL A 268 -2.42 -2.93 -5.09
C VAL A 268 -3.39 -4.10 -5.19
N ALA A 269 -3.15 -5.14 -4.40
CA ALA A 269 -4.11 -6.21 -4.20
C ALA A 269 -4.79 -6.00 -2.86
N VAL A 270 -6.11 -6.11 -2.82
CA VAL A 270 -6.90 -6.02 -1.59
C VAL A 270 -7.86 -7.19 -1.56
N ALA A 271 -7.90 -7.90 -0.45
CA ALA A 271 -8.96 -8.86 -0.20
C ALA A 271 -10.05 -8.23 0.68
N ASN A 272 -11.27 -8.75 0.63
CA ASN A 272 -12.34 -8.28 1.50
C ASN A 272 -12.86 -9.39 2.39
N ASN A 273 -13.09 -9.07 3.66
CA ASN A 273 -13.84 -9.93 4.55
C ASN A 273 -15.16 -9.25 4.91
N GLU A 274 -16.26 -9.81 4.40
CA GLU A 274 -17.67 -9.52 4.74
C GLU A 274 -18.03 -8.04 5.03
N GLY A 275 -18.76 -7.39 4.11
CA GLY A 275 -19.41 -6.10 4.39
C GLY A 275 -19.39 -5.11 3.22
N ASP A 276 -20.01 -3.95 3.47
CA ASP A 276 -20.15 -2.84 2.53
C ASP A 276 -18.99 -1.81 2.60
N GLN A 277 -17.88 -2.14 3.28
CA GLN A 277 -16.78 -1.20 3.56
C GLN A 277 -15.45 -1.56 2.89
N TRP A 278 -15.45 -2.46 1.90
CA TRP A 278 -14.27 -2.79 1.10
C TRP A 278 -13.68 -1.53 0.49
N GLY A 279 -12.52 -1.11 1.01
CA GLY A 279 -11.91 0.14 0.62
C GLY A 279 -10.39 0.08 0.63
N ILE A 280 -9.82 0.99 -0.14
CA ILE A 280 -8.38 1.20 -0.27
C ILE A 280 -8.09 2.67 -0.50
N TYR A 281 -7.02 3.14 0.11
CA TYR A 281 -6.61 4.54 0.06
C TYR A 281 -5.11 4.56 -0.19
N VAL A 282 -4.71 5.01 -1.37
CA VAL A 282 -3.30 5.17 -1.75
C VAL A 282 -3.04 6.58 -2.20
N GLY A 283 -1.89 7.13 -1.85
CA GLY A 283 -1.46 8.45 -2.28
C GLY A 283 -0.03 8.72 -1.86
N PHE A 284 0.49 9.89 -2.22
CA PHE A 284 1.86 10.25 -1.94
C PHE A 284 1.94 11.44 -0.97
N ALA A 285 3.15 11.86 -0.63
CA ALA A 285 3.36 13.12 0.09
C ALA A 285 2.79 14.31 -0.73
N PRO A 286 2.30 15.37 -0.09
CA PRO A 286 1.66 16.51 -0.77
C PRO A 286 2.52 17.21 -1.83
N ASP A 287 3.84 17.10 -1.72
CA ASP A 287 4.87 17.68 -2.59
C ASP A 287 5.34 16.72 -3.69
N THR A 288 4.72 15.56 -3.85
CA THR A 288 5.09 14.59 -4.89
C THR A 288 4.62 15.04 -6.25
N GLU A 289 5.55 15.16 -7.20
CA GLU A 289 5.25 15.60 -8.57
C GLU A 289 5.04 14.41 -9.50
N TYR A 290 3.82 14.20 -9.97
CA TYR A 290 3.51 13.18 -10.98
C TYR A 290 2.30 13.56 -11.83
N THR A 291 2.22 12.99 -13.03
CA THR A 291 1.05 13.04 -13.89
C THR A 291 0.45 11.65 -14.04
N THR A 292 -0.85 11.60 -14.26
CA THR A 292 -1.57 10.33 -14.43
C THR A 292 -1.88 10.02 -15.90
N PHE A 293 -1.55 10.96 -16.79
CA PHE A 293 -1.45 10.77 -18.24
C PHE A 293 0.02 10.64 -18.63
N PRO A 294 0.35 9.84 -19.66
CA PRO A 294 1.68 9.83 -20.24
C PRO A 294 2.08 11.25 -20.64
N PRO A 295 3.32 11.71 -20.40
CA PRO A 295 3.74 13.05 -20.81
C PRO A 295 3.69 13.25 -22.33
N TYR A 296 3.71 12.15 -23.10
CA TYR A 296 3.58 12.10 -24.55
C TYR A 296 2.14 12.06 -25.07
N ASP A 297 1.14 11.93 -24.19
CA ASP A 297 -0.28 12.24 -24.45
C ASP A 297 -0.50 13.72 -24.08
N VAL A 298 -0.11 14.59 -25.00
CA VAL A 298 0.03 16.04 -24.77
C VAL A 298 -1.32 16.70 -24.58
N ASN A 299 -2.34 16.20 -25.28
CA ASN A 299 -3.71 16.69 -25.20
C ASN A 299 -4.54 16.00 -24.09
N GLN A 300 -4.00 14.97 -23.45
CA GLN A 300 -4.63 14.19 -22.39
C GLN A 300 -5.97 13.55 -22.83
N ASP A 301 -6.07 13.17 -24.10
CA ASP A 301 -7.26 12.50 -24.65
C ASP A 301 -7.21 10.97 -24.49
N GLY A 302 -6.10 10.45 -23.97
CA GLY A 302 -5.87 9.02 -23.75
C GLY A 302 -5.35 8.29 -24.98
N GLN A 303 -5.08 8.97 -26.09
CA GLN A 303 -4.54 8.39 -27.33
C GLN A 303 -3.27 9.11 -27.76
N ILE A 304 -2.16 8.39 -27.78
CA ILE A 304 -0.90 8.93 -28.29
C ILE A 304 -0.94 8.85 -29.82
N ASN A 305 -1.08 9.98 -30.49
CA ASN A 305 -1.32 10.01 -31.91
C ASN A 305 -0.71 11.25 -32.59
N ILE A 306 -1.02 11.43 -33.88
CA ILE A 306 -0.49 12.55 -34.67
C ILE A 306 -0.88 13.92 -34.10
N LEU A 307 -1.98 14.02 -33.35
CA LEU A 307 -2.39 15.27 -32.71
C LEU A 307 -1.41 15.69 -31.61
N ASP A 308 -0.84 14.76 -30.85
CA ASP A 308 0.20 15.05 -29.85
C ASP A 308 1.48 15.57 -30.49
N LEU A 309 1.88 14.94 -31.61
CA LEU A 309 3.01 15.42 -32.42
C LEU A 309 2.76 16.84 -32.95
N VAL A 310 1.54 17.13 -33.40
CA VAL A 310 1.18 18.47 -33.90
C VAL A 310 1.29 19.51 -32.78
N LEU A 311 0.85 19.18 -31.57
CA LEU A 311 0.92 20.10 -30.42
C LEU A 311 2.36 20.44 -30.03
N VAL A 312 3.25 19.44 -30.00
CA VAL A 312 4.68 19.70 -29.75
C VAL A 312 5.31 20.50 -30.89
N ALA A 313 4.99 20.17 -32.15
CA ALA A 313 5.53 20.87 -33.30
C ALA A 313 5.13 22.36 -33.34
N ASP A 314 3.91 22.71 -32.91
CA ASP A 314 3.41 24.10 -32.85
C ASP A 314 4.14 24.95 -31.79
N GLU A 315 4.80 24.29 -30.83
CA GLU A 315 5.53 24.93 -29.75
C GLU A 315 7.06 24.96 -29.95
N PHE A 316 7.56 24.58 -31.15
CA PHE A 316 9.00 24.53 -31.45
C PHE A 316 9.76 25.83 -31.12
N GLY A 317 10.85 25.67 -30.36
CA GLY A 317 11.72 26.76 -29.91
C GLY A 317 11.13 27.62 -28.79
N LYS A 318 9.95 27.29 -28.27
CA LYS A 318 9.39 27.90 -27.07
C LYS A 318 9.86 27.14 -25.83
N ASN A 319 9.71 27.77 -24.67
CA ASN A 319 10.03 27.20 -23.37
C ASN A 319 8.72 27.05 -22.60
N THR A 320 8.10 25.87 -22.76
CA THR A 320 6.80 25.52 -22.20
C THR A 320 6.91 24.14 -21.55
N THR A 321 6.35 23.97 -20.36
CA THR A 321 6.48 22.71 -19.60
C THR A 321 5.63 21.56 -20.13
N GLN A 322 4.56 21.85 -20.89
CA GLN A 322 3.62 20.83 -21.36
C GLN A 322 4.11 20.10 -22.61
N THR A 323 4.81 20.79 -23.51
CA THR A 323 5.29 20.25 -24.79
C THR A 323 6.80 19.97 -24.80
N ASP A 324 7.50 20.33 -23.72
CA ASP A 324 8.88 19.90 -23.44
C ASP A 324 8.82 18.52 -22.77
N ILE A 325 8.82 17.48 -23.60
CA ILE A 325 8.57 16.09 -23.20
C ILE A 325 9.78 15.51 -22.48
N ASN A 326 10.98 15.95 -22.86
CA ASN A 326 12.23 15.49 -22.24
C ASN A 326 12.67 16.34 -21.02
N GLY A 327 12.05 17.51 -20.80
CA GLY A 327 12.33 18.40 -19.69
C GLY A 327 13.65 19.16 -19.79
N ASP A 328 14.19 19.35 -21.01
CA ASP A 328 15.47 20.04 -21.24
C ASP A 328 15.35 21.58 -21.32
N GLY A 329 14.12 22.10 -21.25
CA GLY A 329 13.78 23.52 -21.29
C GLY A 329 13.61 24.08 -22.71
N VAL A 330 13.67 23.24 -23.75
CA VAL A 330 13.53 23.66 -25.16
C VAL A 330 12.73 22.64 -25.96
N VAL A 331 11.53 23.05 -26.40
CA VAL A 331 10.72 22.21 -27.30
C VAL A 331 11.39 22.08 -28.67
N ASN A 332 11.79 20.86 -29.04
CA ASN A 332 12.54 20.57 -30.25
C ASN A 332 12.25 19.17 -30.85
N ILE A 333 13.06 18.76 -31.83
CA ILE A 333 12.85 17.48 -32.54
C ILE A 333 12.96 16.25 -31.64
N LEU A 334 13.71 16.34 -30.53
CA LEU A 334 13.85 15.26 -29.57
C LEU A 334 12.52 14.97 -28.86
N ASP A 335 11.71 16.00 -28.58
CA ASP A 335 10.37 15.84 -28.00
C ASP A 335 9.43 15.08 -28.94
N LEU A 336 9.45 15.43 -30.23
CA LEU A 336 8.67 14.71 -31.25
C LEU A 336 9.12 13.24 -31.39
N VAL A 337 10.43 12.98 -31.29
CA VAL A 337 10.95 11.61 -31.36
C VAL A 337 10.44 10.78 -30.18
N ILE A 338 10.32 11.37 -28.98
CA ILE A 338 9.77 10.67 -27.81
C ILE A 338 8.32 10.27 -28.07
N ILE A 339 7.46 11.21 -28.51
CA ILE A 339 6.06 10.90 -28.82
C ILE A 339 5.96 9.85 -29.92
N ALA A 340 6.73 9.99 -31.01
CA ALA A 340 6.67 9.07 -32.15
C ALA A 340 7.10 7.63 -31.80
N ASN A 341 7.94 7.44 -30.77
CA ASN A 341 8.32 6.12 -30.29
C ASN A 341 7.22 5.43 -29.47
N GLU A 342 6.24 6.20 -28.98
CA GLU A 342 5.15 5.72 -28.13
C GLU A 342 3.81 5.56 -28.89
N MET A 343 3.79 5.91 -30.18
CA MET A 343 2.63 5.79 -31.10
C MET A 343 2.37 4.37 -31.62
#